data_AF-A0A7S4D3Z6-F1
#
_entry.id   AF-A0A7S4D3Z6-F1
#
_cell.length_a   1.000
_cell.length_b   1.000
_cell.length_c   1.000
_cell.angle_alpha   90.00
_cell.angle_beta   90.00
_cell.angle_gamma   90.00
#
_symmetry.space_group_name_H-M   'P 1'
#
loop_
_entity.id
_entity.type
_entity.pdbx_description
1 polymer ?
#
loop_
_entity_poly.entity_id
_entity_poly.type
_entity_poly.pdbx_seq_one_letter_code
_entity_poly.pdbx_strand_id
1 'polypeptide(L)'
;PRLSVMPATLTSLRTVAHTVRLYYYDFLLVPCTLLGIVWSELFFSLHLLSIIQRSTLLNSVVKAVTLNGKSLLLAGLLGVIIVYLFTVFAWVSFPEDFVDPEGEMYCRNLVE
;
A
#
# COMPACT_ATOMS: atom_id res chain seq x y z
N PRO A 1 -10.89 32.24 -38.63
CA PRO A 1 -10.40 33.25 -37.66
C PRO A 1 -11.01 33.07 -36.26
N ARG A 2 -10.61 32.01 -35.54
CA ARG A 2 -10.81 31.86 -34.08
C ARG A 2 -9.73 30.91 -33.55
N LEU A 3 -8.50 31.40 -33.43
CA LEU A 3 -7.46 30.76 -32.64
C LEU A 3 -7.07 31.71 -31.52
N SER A 4 -6.74 31.12 -30.36
CA SER A 4 -5.96 31.70 -29.27
C SER A 4 -6.68 32.67 -28.34
N VAL A 5 -7.41 32.10 -27.37
CA VAL A 5 -7.32 32.59 -25.99
C VAL A 5 -7.09 31.35 -25.10
N MET A 6 -5.88 30.76 -25.20
CA MET A 6 -5.42 29.83 -24.17
C MET A 6 -5.06 30.66 -22.94
N PRO A 7 -5.68 30.42 -21.77
CA PRO A 7 -5.38 31.20 -20.58
C PRO A 7 -3.97 30.88 -20.10
N ALA A 8 -3.19 31.91 -19.76
CA ALA A 8 -1.84 31.82 -19.22
C ALA A 8 -1.71 30.93 -17.96
N THR A 9 -2.85 30.59 -17.34
CA THR A 9 -2.95 29.65 -16.22
C THR A 9 -2.75 28.19 -16.63
N LEU A 10 -3.13 27.79 -17.85
CA LEU A 10 -2.99 26.42 -18.35
C LEU A 10 -1.52 26.08 -18.67
N THR A 11 -0.79 27.06 -19.20
CA THR A 11 0.67 26.95 -19.41
C THR A 11 1.42 26.88 -18.09
N SER A 12 1.05 27.69 -17.10
CA SER A 12 1.62 27.62 -15.74
C SER A 12 1.36 26.25 -15.06
N LEU A 13 0.13 25.74 -15.11
CA LEU A 13 -0.23 24.43 -14.57
C LEU A 13 0.52 23.29 -15.26
N ARG A 14 0.70 23.36 -16.59
CA ARG A 14 1.45 22.36 -17.34
C ARG A 14 2.92 22.35 -16.94
N THR A 15 3.54 23.52 -16.76
CA THR A 15 4.93 23.63 -16.32
C THR A 15 5.11 23.08 -14.91
N VAL A 16 4.22 23.42 -13.97
CA VAL A 16 4.25 22.88 -12.59
C VAL A 16 4.09 21.37 -12.57
N ALA A 17 3.13 20.82 -13.33
CA ALA A 17 2.94 19.37 -13.42
C ALA A 17 4.17 18.65 -14.00
N HIS A 18 4.87 19.28 -14.95
CA HIS A 18 6.10 18.74 -15.51
C HIS A 18 7.24 18.73 -14.49
N THR A 19 7.40 19.81 -13.72
CA THR A 19 8.40 19.92 -12.65
C THR A 19 8.16 18.91 -11.54
N VAL A 20 6.91 18.74 -11.10
CA VAL A 20 6.53 17.75 -10.08
C VAL A 20 6.81 16.33 -10.57
N ARG A 21 6.51 16.04 -11.84
CA ARG A 21 6.78 14.73 -12.44
C ARG A 21 8.28 14.41 -12.53
N LEU A 22 9.10 15.40 -12.90
CA LEU A 22 10.56 15.26 -12.92
C LEU A 22 11.09 15.01 -11.50
N TYR A 23 10.64 15.80 -10.52
CA TYR A 23 11.03 15.62 -9.13
C TYR A 23 10.67 14.23 -8.58
N TYR A 24 9.47 13.72 -8.89
CA TYR A 24 9.06 12.36 -8.51
C TYR A 24 9.96 11.29 -9.15
N TYR A 25 10.33 11.46 -10.42
CA TYR A 25 11.22 10.51 -11.11
C TYR A 25 12.63 10.51 -10.52
N ASP A 26 13.21 11.70 -10.35
CA ASP A 26 14.59 11.86 -9.90
C ASP A 26 14.77 11.48 -8.43
N PHE A 27 13.82 11.84 -7.56
CA PHE A 27 13.97 11.66 -6.12
C PHE A 27 13.37 10.35 -5.58
N LEU A 28 12.46 9.70 -6.32
CA LEU A 28 11.84 8.46 -5.88
C LEU A 28 12.27 7.27 -6.73
N LEU A 29 12.14 7.33 -8.07
CA LEU A 29 12.37 6.17 -8.94
C LEU A 29 13.85 5.82 -9.09
N VAL A 30 14.71 6.81 -9.30
CA VAL A 30 16.17 6.62 -9.44
C VAL A 30 16.79 5.96 -8.21
N PRO A 31 16.59 6.47 -6.98
CA PRO A 31 17.13 5.80 -5.78
C PRO A 31 16.49 4.43 -5.55
N CYS A 32 15.19 4.23 -5.83
CA CYS A 32 14.55 2.91 -5.73
C CYS A 32 15.24 1.86 -6.62
N THR A 33 15.71 2.27 -7.79
CA THR A 33 16.40 1.37 -8.73
C THR A 33 17.79 0.99 -8.21
N LEU A 34 18.53 1.96 -7.65
CA LEU A 34 19.80 1.72 -6.96
C LEU A 34 19.61 0.78 -5.75
N LEU A 35 18.60 1.03 -4.93
CA LEU A 35 18.24 0.23 -3.77
C LEU A 35 17.79 -1.19 -4.15
N GLY A 36 17.10 -1.34 -5.29
CA GLY A 36 16.69 -2.65 -5.81
C GLY A 36 17.85 -3.53 -6.26
N ILE A 37 18.93 -2.92 -6.74
CA ILE A 37 20.16 -3.63 -7.11
C ILE A 37 20.96 -4.04 -5.86
N VAL A 38 20.95 -3.20 -4.81
CA VAL A 38 21.83 -3.37 -3.65
C VAL A 38 21.18 -4.18 -2.52
N TRP A 39 19.87 -4.05 -2.28
CA TRP A 39 19.20 -4.62 -1.11
C TRP A 39 18.22 -5.75 -1.43
N SER A 40 17.24 -5.52 -2.32
CA SER A 40 16.20 -6.51 -2.57
C SER A 40 15.43 -6.24 -3.86
N GLU A 41 15.06 -7.30 -4.56
CA GLU A 41 14.21 -7.27 -5.76
C GLU A 41 12.85 -6.58 -5.53
N LEU A 42 12.40 -6.47 -4.26
CA LEU A 42 11.15 -5.82 -3.89
C LEU A 42 11.05 -4.35 -4.34
N PHE A 43 12.17 -3.64 -4.42
CA PHE A 43 12.15 -2.24 -4.87
C PHE A 43 11.85 -2.11 -6.37
N PHE A 44 12.10 -3.14 -7.19
CA PHE A 44 11.66 -3.15 -8.58
C PHE A 44 10.14 -3.22 -8.73
N SER A 45 9.43 -3.82 -7.75
CA SER A 45 7.96 -3.84 -7.73
C SER A 45 7.34 -2.45 -7.58
N LEU A 46 8.01 -1.51 -6.90
CA LEU A 46 7.57 -0.11 -6.83
C LEU A 46 7.67 0.59 -8.19
N HIS A 47 8.63 0.20 -9.02
CA HIS A 47 8.75 0.68 -10.39
C HIS A 47 7.55 0.22 -11.25
N LEU A 48 7.12 -1.04 -11.09
CA LEU A 48 5.91 -1.58 -11.72
C LEU A 48 4.64 -0.85 -11.28
N LEU A 49 4.51 -0.50 -9.99
CA LEU A 49 3.38 0.30 -9.50
C LEU A 49 3.32 1.68 -10.20
N SER A 50 4.47 2.32 -10.44
CA SER A 50 4.54 3.58 -11.19
C SER A 50 4.11 3.43 -12.66
N ILE A 51 4.37 2.26 -13.27
CA ILE A 51 3.97 1.94 -14.64
C ILE A 51 2.46 1.71 -14.71
N ILE A 52 1.90 0.98 -13.75
CA ILE A 52 0.46 0.71 -13.62
C ILE A 52 -0.33 2.01 -13.53
N GLN A 53 0.18 3.00 -12.78
CA GLN A 53 -0.45 4.31 -12.64
C GLN A 53 -0.50 5.13 -13.95
N ARG A 54 0.31 4.82 -14.96
CA ARG A 54 0.27 5.50 -16.27
C ARG A 54 -0.85 4.99 -17.18
N SER A 55 -1.35 3.77 -16.94
CA SER A 55 -2.44 3.19 -17.73
C SER A 55 -3.80 3.62 -17.18
N THR A 56 -4.67 4.18 -18.01
CA THR A 56 -6.01 4.63 -17.61
C THR A 56 -6.89 3.50 -17.08
N LEU A 57 -6.75 2.29 -17.62
CA LEU A 57 -7.57 1.14 -17.24
C LEU A 57 -7.14 0.57 -15.88
N LEU A 58 -5.85 0.27 -15.71
CA LEU A 58 -5.32 -0.29 -14.47
C LEU A 58 -5.33 0.74 -13.33
N ASN A 59 -5.05 2.02 -13.62
CA ASN A 59 -5.15 3.08 -12.64
C ASN A 59 -6.60 3.21 -12.13
N SER A 60 -7.60 3.09 -12.99
CA SER A 60 -9.01 3.14 -12.56
C SER A 60 -9.36 2.03 -11.58
N VAL A 61 -8.79 0.82 -11.74
CA VAL A 61 -8.99 -0.30 -10.80
C VAL A 61 -8.31 -0.01 -9.47
N VAL A 62 -7.03 0.39 -9.48
CA VAL A 62 -6.29 0.75 -8.25
C VAL A 62 -7.00 1.89 -7.52
N LYS A 63 -7.48 2.88 -8.27
CA LYS A 63 -8.20 4.04 -7.75
C LYS A 63 -9.58 3.66 -7.22
N ALA A 64 -10.31 2.77 -7.88
CA ALA A 64 -11.59 2.26 -7.38
C ALA A 64 -11.44 1.55 -6.03
N VAL A 65 -10.35 0.80 -5.85
CA VAL A 65 -10.04 0.11 -4.57
C VAL A 65 -9.56 1.10 -3.49
N THR A 66 -8.72 2.07 -3.85
CA THR A 66 -8.12 3.02 -2.89
C THR A 66 -9.02 4.21 -2.52
N LEU A 67 -9.92 4.66 -3.41
CA LEU A 67 -10.85 5.76 -3.13
C LEU A 67 -11.88 5.39 -2.06
N ASN A 68 -12.28 4.11 -1.98
CA ASN A 68 -13.14 3.59 -0.92
C ASN A 68 -12.33 3.12 0.31
N GLY A 69 -11.14 3.68 0.51
CA GLY A 69 -10.19 3.28 1.54
C GLY A 69 -10.75 3.33 2.96
N LYS A 70 -11.73 4.19 3.26
CA LYS A 70 -12.40 4.23 4.57
C LYS A 70 -13.17 2.93 4.87
N SER A 71 -13.89 2.38 3.88
CA SER A 71 -14.64 1.14 4.05
C SER A 71 -13.70 -0.06 4.12
N LEU A 72 -12.61 -0.05 3.33
CA LEU A 72 -11.58 -1.08 3.37
C LEU A 72 -10.80 -1.09 4.69
N LEU A 73 -10.45 0.09 5.22
CA LEU A 73 -9.82 0.22 6.54
C LEU A 73 -10.72 -0.27 7.65
N LEU A 74 -12.02 0.06 7.61
CA LEU A 74 -12.97 -0.40 8.61
C LEU A 74 -13.17 -1.92 8.54
N ALA A 75 -13.22 -2.50 7.33
CA ALA A 75 -13.28 -3.94 7.12
C ALA A 75 -12.01 -4.65 7.60
N GLY A 76 -10.83 -4.06 7.37
CA GLY A 76 -9.56 -4.57 7.87
C GLY A 76 -9.49 -4.52 9.40
N LEU A 77 -9.88 -3.40 10.01
CA LEU A 77 -9.96 -3.24 11.47
C LEU A 77 -10.93 -4.25 12.08
N LEU A 78 -12.10 -4.42 11.46
CA LEU A 78 -13.08 -5.42 11.87
C LEU A 78 -12.51 -6.84 11.77
N GLY A 79 -11.77 -7.15 10.71
CA GLY A 79 -11.08 -8.43 10.54
C GLY A 79 -10.08 -8.71 11.65
N VAL A 80 -9.27 -7.71 12.02
CA VAL A 80 -8.32 -7.83 13.15
C VAL A 80 -9.06 -8.09 14.47
N ILE A 81 -10.16 -7.39 14.71
CA ILE A 81 -11.00 -7.60 15.90
C ILE A 81 -11.57 -9.04 15.91
N ILE A 82 -12.06 -9.54 14.78
CA ILE A 82 -12.61 -10.89 14.68
C ILE A 82 -11.52 -11.94 14.95
N VAL A 83 -10.33 -11.79 14.37
CA VAL A 83 -9.20 -12.70 14.61
C VAL A 83 -8.83 -12.71 16.09
N TYR A 84 -8.72 -11.55 16.72
CA TYR A 84 -8.43 -11.43 18.15
C TYR A 84 -9.49 -12.12 19.04
N LEU A 85 -10.78 -11.95 18.72
CA LEU A 85 -11.85 -12.62 19.47
C LEU A 85 -11.76 -14.14 19.33
N PHE A 86 -11.46 -14.62 18.13
CA PHE A 86 -11.32 -16.05 17.86
C PHE A 86 -10.10 -16.65 18.56
N THR A 87 -8.96 -15.94 18.58
CA THR A 87 -7.75 -16.42 19.29
C THR A 87 -7.98 -16.51 20.80
N VAL A 88 -8.62 -15.52 21.41
CA VAL A 88 -8.98 -15.56 22.85
C VAL A 88 -9.97 -16.69 23.14
N PHE A 89 -10.98 -16.87 22.28
CA PHE A 89 -11.98 -17.93 22.47
C PHE A 89 -11.37 -19.33 22.34
N ALA A 90 -10.48 -19.52 21.36
CA ALA A 90 -9.77 -20.79 21.15
C ALA A 90 -8.88 -21.12 22.35
N TRP A 91 -8.13 -20.15 22.87
CA TRP A 91 -7.29 -20.30 24.07
C TRP A 91 -8.08 -20.77 25.29
N VAL A 92 -9.27 -20.20 25.52
CA VAL A 92 -10.11 -20.57 26.68
C VAL A 92 -10.78 -21.93 26.49
N SER A 93 -11.16 -22.30 25.27
CA SER A 93 -11.94 -23.51 25.00
C SER A 93 -11.07 -24.76 24.81
N PHE A 94 -9.85 -24.61 24.31
CA PHE A 94 -8.95 -25.72 23.96
C PHE A 94 -7.55 -25.54 24.56
N PRO A 95 -7.41 -25.32 25.88
CA PRO A 95 -6.09 -25.05 26.49
C PRO A 95 -5.10 -26.21 26.33
N GLU A 96 -5.59 -27.45 26.19
CA GLU A 96 -4.76 -28.64 26.07
C GLU A 96 -4.12 -28.79 24.67
N ASP A 97 -4.71 -28.18 23.63
CA ASP A 97 -4.18 -28.21 22.26
C ASP A 97 -3.07 -27.15 22.02
N PHE A 98 -2.86 -26.22 22.95
CA PHE A 98 -1.83 -25.16 22.89
C PHE A 98 -0.60 -25.46 23.78
N VAL A 99 -0.42 -26.71 24.18
CA VAL A 99 0.73 -27.17 24.97
C VAL A 99 1.74 -27.84 24.04
N ASP A 100 2.97 -27.35 24.04
CA ASP A 100 4.11 -27.99 23.38
C ASP A 100 4.33 -29.41 23.91
N PRO A 101 4.93 -30.33 23.13
CA PRO A 101 5.32 -31.66 23.61
C PRO A 101 6.31 -31.61 24.79
N GLU A 102 6.95 -30.47 25.03
CA GLU A 102 7.80 -30.20 26.20
C GLU A 102 7.03 -29.69 27.45
N GLY A 103 5.72 -29.46 27.35
CA GLY A 103 4.86 -29.04 28.46
C GLY A 103 4.81 -27.51 28.69
N GLU A 104 5.44 -26.72 27.83
CA GLU A 104 5.31 -25.26 27.84
C GLU A 104 4.08 -24.84 27.02
N MET A 105 3.36 -23.80 27.46
CA MET A 105 2.25 -23.26 26.67
C MET A 105 2.77 -22.28 25.62
N TYR A 106 2.39 -22.46 24.35
CA TYR A 106 2.79 -21.58 23.24
C TYR A 106 2.42 -20.10 23.48
N CYS A 107 1.38 -19.82 24.27
CA CYS A 107 0.91 -18.45 24.50
C CYS A 107 0.89 -18.09 25.99
N ARG A 108 2.06 -17.80 26.57
CA ARG A 108 2.09 -17.16 27.91
C ARG A 108 1.53 -15.73 27.88
N ASN A 109 1.72 -15.00 26.77
CA ASN A 109 1.32 -13.61 26.62
C ASN A 109 0.58 -13.41 25.28
N LEU A 110 -0.48 -12.61 25.27
CA LEU A 110 -1.31 -12.36 24.08
C LEU A 110 -0.63 -11.45 23.03
N VAL A 111 0.49 -10.84 23.38
CA VAL A 111 1.30 -9.91 22.58
C VAL A 111 2.76 -10.13 22.95
N GLU A 112 3.30 -11.30 22.66
CA GLU A 112 4.74 -11.49 22.44
C GLU A 112 4.96 -12.56 21.37
#